data_AF-A0AAD6RTX6-F1
#
_entry.id   AF-A0AAD6RTX6-F1
#
_cell.length_a   1.000
_cell.length_b   1.000
_cell.length_c   1.000
_cell.angle_alpha   90.00
_cell.angle_beta   90.00
_cell.angle_gamma   90.00
#
_symmetry.space_group_name_H-M   'P 1'
#
loop_
_entity.id
_entity.type
_entity.pdbx_description
1 polymer ?
#
loop_
_entity_poly.entity_id
_entity_poly.type
_entity_poly.pdbx_seq_one_letter_code
_entity_poly.pdbx_strand_id
1 'polypeptide(L)' 'MVFKIWVSKIHVLIGGWKAFFHEHRLRKDQDFVTLWMFRRLDTEKLCFVINWRRLPGVTTSIKRKRVRMNKSIDQLTC' A
#
# COMPACT_ATOMS: atom_id res chain seq x y z
N MET A 1 12.06 4.40 1.66
CA MET A 1 10.59 4.16 1.74
C MET A 1 10.27 3.81 3.19
N VAL A 2 9.29 4.47 3.81
CA VAL A 2 8.94 4.25 5.23
C VAL A 2 7.44 3.99 5.36
N PHE A 3 7.09 2.95 6.10
CA PHE A 3 5.70 2.65 6.45
C PHE A 3 5.31 3.38 7.75
N LYS A 4 4.24 4.17 7.72
CA LYS A 4 3.70 4.85 8.90
C LYS A 4 2.21 4.59 9.06
N ILE A 5 1.78 4.52 10.31
CA ILE A 5 0.37 4.52 10.69
C ILE A 5 0.00 5.96 11.05
N TRP A 6 -0.88 6.56 10.28
CA TRP A 6 -1.60 7.79 10.64
C TRP A 6 -2.89 7.42 11.38
N VAL A 7 -3.53 8.39 12.03
CA VAL A 7 -4.84 8.33 12.74
C VAL A 7 -5.42 6.91 12.84
N SER A 8 -4.76 6.10 13.69
CA SER A 8 -4.94 4.67 14.05
C SER A 8 -5.23 3.62 12.97
N LYS A 9 -5.65 3.97 11.75
CA LYS A 9 -6.14 3.01 10.75
C LYS A 9 -5.68 3.30 9.33
N ILE A 10 -5.00 4.41 9.09
CA ILE A 10 -4.52 4.78 7.76
C ILE A 10 -3.04 4.44 7.67
N HIS A 11 -2.74 3.42 6.88
CA HIS A 11 -1.39 2.98 6.61
C HIS A 11 -0.86 3.70 5.37
N VAL A 12 0.25 4.41 5.51
CA VAL A 12 0.85 5.19 4.43
C VAL A 12 2.31 4.81 4.21
N LEU A 13 2.71 4.78 2.93
CA LEU A 13 4.11 4.73 2.53
C LEU A 13 4.59 6.15 2.26
N ILE A 14 5.55 6.63 3.05
CA ILE A 14 6.14 7.97 2.93
C ILE A 14 7.63 7.90 2.61
N GLY A 15 8.23 9.05 2.28
CA GLY A 15 9.70 9.19 2.16
C GLY A 15 10.35 8.32 1.08
N GLY A 16 9.63 8.03 -0.02
CA GLY A 16 10.17 7.21 -1.11
C GLY A 16 9.14 6.86 -2.18
N TRP A 17 7.85 6.95 -1.86
CA TRP A 17 6.77 6.64 -2.79
C TRP A 17 6.84 7.48 -4.08
N LYS A 18 7.10 8.79 -3.95
CA LYS A 18 7.20 9.68 -5.11
C LYS A 18 8.36 9.29 -6.03
N ALA A 19 9.53 8.97 -5.46
CA ALA A 19 10.69 8.52 -6.23
C ALA A 19 10.40 7.19 -6.96
N PHE A 20 9.86 6.20 -6.24
CA PHE A 20 9.45 4.90 -6.80
C PHE A 20 8.44 5.06 -7.95
N PHE A 21 7.44 5.93 -7.77
CA PHE A 21 6.46 6.24 -8.80
C PHE A 21 7.09 6.80 -10.08
N HIS A 22 8.06 7.71 -9.94
CA HIS A 22 8.76 8.30 -11.08
C HIS A 22 9.74 7.33 -11.74
N GLU A 23 10.52 6.59 -10.94
CA GLU A 23 11.52 5.62 -11.40
C GLU A 23 10.87 4.53 -12.26
N HIS A 24 9.75 3.96 -11.81
CA HIS A 24 9.01 2.92 -12.54
C HIS A 24 7.96 3.47 -13.51
N ARG A 25 7.87 4.81 -13.65
CA ARG A 25 6.91 5.51 -14.54
C ARG A 25 5.49 4.97 -14.40
N LEU A 26 5.06 4.82 -13.15
CA LEU A 26 3.76 4.23 -12.84
C LEU A 26 2.62 5.12 -13.37
N ARG A 27 1.59 4.47 -13.88
CA ARG A 27 0.36 5.08 -14.39
C ARG A 27 -0.78 4.69 -13.48
N LYS A 28 -1.40 5.69 -12.88
CA LYS A 28 -2.45 5.57 -11.86
C LYS A 28 -3.53 4.52 -12.17
N ASP A 29 -3.93 4.40 -13.44
CA ASP A 29 -5.08 3.60 -13.85
C ASP A 29 -4.69 2.30 -14.60
N GLN A 30 -3.39 2.03 -14.80
CA GLN A 30 -2.91 0.88 -15.57
C GLN A 30 -1.95 0.00 -14.76
N ASP A 31 -1.27 0.60 -13.78
CA ASP A 31 -0.26 -0.05 -12.98
C ASP A 31 -0.79 -0.37 -11.60
N PHE A 32 -0.61 -1.63 -11.20
CA PHE A 32 -1.01 -2.15 -9.91
C PHE A 32 0.24 -2.34 -9.06
N VAL A 33 0.16 -1.88 -7.82
CA VAL A 33 1.23 -2.06 -6.83
C VAL A 33 0.72 -3.01 -5.76
N THR A 34 1.50 -4.05 -5.50
CA THR A 34 1.25 -5.03 -4.44
C THR A 34 2.25 -4.81 -3.32
N LEU A 35 1.75 -4.62 -2.11
CA LEU A 35 2.56 -4.50 -0.90
C LEU A 35 2.44 -5.80 -0.10
N TRP A 36 3.55 -6.53 0.02
CA TRP A 36 3.67 -7.67 0.90
C TRP A 36 4.26 -7.20 2.23
N MET A 37 3.65 -7.56 3.35
CA MET A 37 4.13 -7.23 4.68
C MET A 37 4.43 -8.52 5.44
N PHE A 38 5.58 -8.56 6.12
CA PHE A 38 5.98 -9.71 6.91
C PHE A 38 6.85 -9.25 8.09
N ARG A 39 6.89 -10.05 9.15
CA ARG A 39 7.83 -9.84 10.25
C ARG A 39 8.98 -10.81 10.06
N ARG A 40 10.22 -10.33 10.17
CA ARG A 40 11.37 -11.25 10.23
C ARG A 40 11.32 -11.99 11.56
N LEU A 41 11.57 -13.29 11.53
CA LEU A 41 11.49 -14.14 12.74
C LEU A 41 12.57 -13.80 13.78
N ASP A 42 13.75 -13.36 13.32
CA ASP A 42 14.92 -13.11 14.16
C ASP A 42 14.83 -11.85 15.01
N THR A 43 14.08 -10.85 14.56
CA THR A 43 14.09 -9.49 15.10
C THR A 43 12.70 -8.92 15.29
N GLU A 44 11.67 -9.65 14.86
CA GLU A 44 10.26 -9.26 14.83
C GLU A 44 9.97 -7.93 14.10
N LYS A 45 10.99 -7.38 13.42
CA LYS A 45 10.90 -6.15 12.66
C LYS A 45 9.94 -6.34 11.50
N LEU A 46 9.02 -5.39 11.37
CA LEU A 46 8.10 -5.32 10.24
C LEU A 46 8.89 -4.91 8.99
N CYS A 47 8.92 -5.80 8.02
CA CYS A 47 9.46 -5.58 6.69
C CYS A 47 8.35 -5.61 5.65
N PHE A 48 8.63 -5.03 4.49
CA PHE A 48 7.70 -5.07 3.38
C PHE A 48 8.44 -5.15 2.05
N VAL A 49 7.79 -5.77 1.07
CA VAL A 49 8.23 -5.84 -0.33
C VAL A 49 7.17 -5.16 -1.18
N ILE A 50 7.60 -4.26 -2.05
CA ILE A 50 6.75 -3.60 -3.03
C ILE A 50 7.02 -4.24 -4.38
N ASN A 51 6.00 -4.83 -4.98
CA ASN A 51 6.03 -5.28 -6.36
C ASN A 51 5.05 -4.44 -7.19
N TRP A 52 5.32 -4.25 -8.47
CA TRP A 52 4.43 -3.54 -9.37
C TRP A 52 4.29 -4.30 -10.69
N ARG A 53 3.11 -4.21 -11.31
CA ARG A 53 2.85 -4.80 -12.62
C ARG A 53 1.92 -3.91 -13.44
N ARG A 54 2.17 -3.87 -14.74
CA ARG A 54 1.27 -3.27 -15.72
C ARG A 54 0.38 -4.37 -16.29
N LEU A 55 -0.94 -4.21 -16.20
CA LEU A 55 -1.85 -5.14 -16.86
C LEU A 55 -2.08 -4.67 -18.31
N PRO A 56 -1.71 -5.46 -19.34
CA PRO A 56 -2.03 -5.11 -20.72
C PRO A 56 -3.54 -5.14 -20.92
N GLY A 57 -4.11 -4.09 -21.51
CA GLY A 57 -5.53 -4.01 -21.87
C GLY A 57 -6.45 -3.33 -20.83
N VAL A 58 -5.96 -2.94 -19.66
CA VAL A 58 -6.73 -2.08 -18.74
C VAL A 58 -6.58 -0.62 -19.18
N THR A 59 -7.52 -0.16 -20.00
CA THR A 59 -7.60 1.25 -20.46
C THR A 59 -8.61 2.07 -19.66
N THR A 60 -9.47 1.42 -18.88
CA THR A 60 -10.55 2.08 -18.15
C THR A 60 -10.08 2.49 -16.76
N SER A 61 -10.34 3.75 -16.40
CA SER A 61 -10.06 4.27 -15.06
C SER A 61 -10.82 3.47 -14.01
N ILE A 62 -10.10 2.84 -13.08
CA ILE A 62 -10.73 2.16 -11.95
C ILE A 62 -11.40 3.22 -11.08
N LYS A 63 -12.74 3.19 -11.02
CA LYS A 63 -13.52 4.09 -10.16
C LYS A 63 -13.09 3.84 -8.71
N ARG A 64 -12.38 4.80 -8.11
CA ARG A 64 -12.03 4.75 -6.68
C ARG A 64 -13.31 4.82 -5.86
N LYS A 65 -13.80 3.68 -5.37
CA LYS A 65 -14.84 3.66 -4.35
C LYS A 65 -14.16 4.05 -3.03
N ARG A 66 -14.44 5.25 -2.51
CA ARG A 66 -14.05 5.63 -1.15
C ARG A 66 -14.73 4.66 -0.18
N VAL A 67 -13.98 3.74 0.39
CA VAL A 67 -14.46 2.97 1.54
C VAL A 67 -14.48 3.93 2.72
N ARG A 68 -15.68 4.33 3.19
CA ARG A 68 -15.82 4.96 4.50
C ARG A 68 -15.61 3.84 5.53
N MET A 69 -14.48 3.87 6.26
CA MET A 69 -14.35 3.05 7.46
C MET A 69 -15.28 3.63 8.52
N ASN A 70 -16.47 3.03 8.67
CA ASN A 70 -17.29 3.28 9.84
C ASN A 70 -16.61 2.64 11.06
N LYS A 71 -16.51 3.40 12.16
CA LYS A 71 -16.09 2.91 13.46
C LYS A 71 -17.06 1.79 13.89
N SER A 72 -16.58 0.54 13.92
CA SER A 72 -16.91 -0.36 15.03
C SER A 72 -15.59 -0.71 15.70
N ILE A 73 -15.54 -0.45 16.99
CA ILE A 73 -14.51 -0.93 17.91
C ILE A 73 -14.92 -2.37 18.18
N ASP A 74 -14.13 -3.34 17.74
CA ASP A 74 -14.12 -4.65 18.38
C ASP A 74 -12.66 -5.08 18.48
N GLN A 75 -12.27 -5.30 19.73
CA GLN A 75 -10.96 -5.70 20.19
C GLN A 75 -10.58 -7.03 19.54
N LEU A 76 -9.41 -7.12 18.92
CA LEU A 76 -8.67 -8.38 18.84
C LEU A 76 -7.18 -8.06 18.99
N THR A 77 -6.76 -8.20 20.23
CA THR A 77 -5.42 -8.59 20.67
C THR A 77 -4.84 -9.69 19.78
N CYS A 78 -3.69 -9.40 19.19
CA CYS A 78 -2.43 -10.14 19.30
C CYS A 78 -1.31 -9.25 18.74
#